data_AF-A0AA36FUQ4-F1
#
_entry.id   AF-A0AA36FUQ4-F1
#
_cell.length_a   1.000
_cell.length_b   1.000
_cell.length_c   1.000
_cell.angle_alpha   90.00
_cell.angle_beta   90.00
_cell.angle_gamma   90.00
#
_symmetry.space_group_name_H-M   'P 1'
#
loop_
_entity.id
_entity.type
_entity.pdbx_description
1 polymer ?
#
loop_
_entity_poly.entity_id
_entity_poly.type
_entity_poly.pdbx_seq_one_letter_code
_entity_poly.pdbx_strand_id
1 'polypeptide(L)'
;MLQSTPQCFDRSPLHNLQLDYVKEFLAAYHSRGIPTFTFFWNVDLAHEYLNTLKVADSDLAGFLQDNQELLENTIVLMISDHGNRYDAIRETIVGRLESRMPMLSIKLPKKMITKHPHLLANLKHNAKVFTTHFDTHELFNDVLLNNYAYASNSSRSFSLLGEVPANRTCKQLNVPDSFCPCYEELELEPARGQEVADYLLSEVNRLLADGPDKGKCAVMKLAEIQSVSVRLPPKAVMEENSMGKQPPSGAITIIYRIALRVAQPSNALLEAVVFRDLTKKTWKIDGDIERNNKYGNTSACVVEKQLLKLCHCIN
;
A
#
# COMPACT_ATOMS: atom_id res chain seq x y z
N MET A 1 -28.85 -18.12 23.39
CA MET A 1 -27.48 -18.11 22.80
C MET A 1 -27.44 -16.92 21.87
N LEU A 2 -26.59 -15.93 22.16
CA LEU A 2 -26.43 -14.75 21.31
C LEU A 2 -25.68 -15.18 20.04
N GLN A 3 -26.35 -15.23 18.90
CA GLN A 3 -25.71 -15.47 17.61
C GLN A 3 -25.25 -14.12 17.05
N SER A 4 -23.93 -13.88 17.06
CA SER A 4 -23.33 -12.79 16.30
C SER A 4 -23.52 -13.07 14.81
N THR A 5 -24.24 -12.20 14.10
CA THR A 5 -24.12 -12.13 12.63
C THR A 5 -22.81 -11.46 12.27
N PRO A 6 -22.25 -11.67 11.06
CA PRO A 6 -21.09 -10.91 10.61
C PRO A 6 -21.30 -9.41 10.84
N GLN A 7 -20.30 -8.72 11.39
CA GLN A 7 -20.30 -7.27 11.66
C GLN A 7 -21.20 -6.79 12.82
N CYS A 8 -21.92 -7.68 13.53
CA CYS A 8 -22.72 -7.31 14.70
C CYS A 8 -22.43 -8.21 15.91
N PHE A 9 -22.52 -7.62 17.11
CA PHE A 9 -22.65 -8.37 18.36
C PHE A 9 -24.03 -8.10 18.95
N ASP A 10 -24.84 -9.15 19.04
CA ASP A 10 -26.29 -9.03 19.31
C ASP A 10 -26.95 -8.06 18.30
N ARG A 11 -27.54 -6.98 18.78
CA ARG A 11 -28.20 -5.94 17.97
C ARG A 11 -27.30 -4.74 17.65
N SER A 12 -26.05 -4.74 18.10
CA SER A 12 -25.14 -3.61 17.97
C SER A 12 -24.09 -3.85 16.89
N PRO A 13 -23.90 -2.91 15.95
CA PRO A 13 -22.77 -2.96 15.03
C PRO A 13 -21.45 -2.98 15.79
N LEU A 14 -20.50 -3.83 15.37
CA LEU A 14 -19.22 -4.00 16.07
C LEU A 14 -18.42 -2.70 16.14
N HIS A 15 -18.43 -1.88 15.09
CA HIS A 15 -17.70 -0.60 15.09
C HIS A 15 -18.24 0.36 16.13
N ASN A 16 -19.56 0.37 16.40
CA ASN A 16 -20.15 1.22 17.43
C ASN A 16 -19.73 0.78 18.83
N LEU A 17 -19.67 -0.52 19.10
CA LEU A 17 -19.14 -1.04 20.37
C LEU A 17 -17.67 -0.66 20.59
N GLN A 18 -16.87 -0.68 19.53
CA GLN A 18 -15.47 -0.26 19.60
C GLN A 18 -15.33 1.25 19.84
N LEU A 19 -16.15 2.07 19.18
CA LEU A 19 -16.18 3.53 19.38
C LEU A 19 -16.62 3.86 20.82
N ASP A 20 -17.64 3.18 21.35
CA ASP A 20 -18.09 3.34 22.73
C ASP A 20 -16.96 3.03 23.73
N TYR A 21 -16.21 1.95 23.48
CA TYR A 21 -15.05 1.61 24.32
C TYR A 21 -13.97 2.71 24.29
N VAL A 22 -13.67 3.28 23.11
CA VAL A 22 -12.74 4.40 22.99
C VAL A 22 -13.24 5.61 23.77
N LYS A 23 -14.54 5.92 23.69
CA LYS A 23 -15.15 7.03 24.45
C LYS A 23 -15.02 6.82 25.96
N GLU A 24 -15.37 5.64 26.46
CA GLU A 24 -15.28 5.31 27.88
C GLU A 24 -13.83 5.42 28.39
N PHE A 25 -12.88 4.90 27.61
CA PHE A 25 -11.46 5.03 27.89
C PHE A 25 -11.04 6.50 27.98
N LEU A 26 -11.34 7.31 26.95
CA LEU A 26 -10.98 8.73 26.93
C LEU A 26 -11.58 9.49 28.13
N ALA A 27 -12.85 9.26 28.44
CA ALA A 27 -13.53 9.91 29.56
C ALA A 27 -12.89 9.56 30.91
N ALA A 28 -12.58 8.28 31.14
CA ALA A 28 -12.03 7.80 32.41
C ALA A 28 -10.64 8.38 32.75
N TYR A 29 -9.80 8.60 31.74
CA TYR A 29 -8.46 9.17 31.92
C TYR A 29 -8.45 10.70 31.84
N HIS A 30 -9.32 11.30 31.00
CA HIS A 30 -9.49 12.75 30.92
C HIS A 30 -9.85 13.33 32.30
N SER A 31 -10.79 12.72 33.02
CA SER A 31 -11.20 13.17 34.36
C SER A 31 -10.09 13.11 35.41
N ARG A 32 -8.98 12.41 35.12
CA ARG A 32 -7.82 12.23 36.00
C ARG A 32 -6.61 13.06 35.56
N GLY A 33 -6.70 13.77 34.44
CA GLY A 33 -5.58 14.54 33.88
C GLY A 33 -4.40 13.68 33.43
N ILE A 34 -4.63 12.39 33.10
CA ILE A 34 -3.57 11.46 32.71
C ILE A 34 -3.42 11.49 31.17
N PRO A 35 -2.20 11.71 30.62
CA PRO A 35 -1.96 11.58 29.19
C PRO A 35 -2.21 10.15 28.70
N THR A 36 -2.82 10.02 27.53
CA THR A 36 -3.18 8.72 26.96
C THR A 36 -2.73 8.57 25.52
N PHE A 37 -2.42 7.34 25.12
CA PHE A 37 -2.32 6.92 23.72
C PHE A 37 -3.40 5.85 23.47
N THR A 38 -4.23 6.05 22.43
CA THR A 38 -5.28 5.12 22.05
C THR A 38 -5.13 4.73 20.59
N PHE A 39 -5.26 3.44 20.29
CA PHE A 39 -5.25 2.91 18.93
C PHE A 39 -6.54 2.13 18.69
N PHE A 40 -7.36 2.64 17.77
CA PHE A 40 -8.58 2.01 17.29
C PHE A 40 -8.34 1.50 15.86
N TRP A 41 -8.56 0.21 15.63
CA TRP A 41 -8.32 -0.44 14.34
C TRP A 41 -9.53 -1.25 13.93
N ASN A 42 -10.20 -0.82 12.86
CA ASN A 42 -11.33 -1.54 12.29
C ASN A 42 -10.88 -2.32 11.05
N VAL A 43 -11.12 -3.64 11.06
CA VAL A 43 -10.85 -4.51 9.90
C VAL A 43 -12.14 -4.80 9.14
N ASP A 44 -13.25 -4.99 9.85
CA ASP A 44 -14.46 -5.60 9.28
C ASP A 44 -15.19 -4.75 8.22
N LEU A 45 -15.14 -3.42 8.33
CA LEU A 45 -15.92 -2.52 7.46
C LEU A 45 -15.28 -2.24 6.12
N ALA A 46 -13.97 -2.45 5.98
CA ALA A 46 -13.21 -2.01 4.81
C ALA A 46 -12.40 -3.13 4.15
N HIS A 47 -12.35 -4.33 4.76
CA HIS A 47 -11.49 -5.40 4.27
C HIS A 47 -12.04 -6.09 3.02
N GLU A 48 -13.31 -6.49 2.97
CA GLU A 48 -13.81 -7.29 1.82
C GLU A 48 -14.47 -6.46 0.71
N TYR A 49 -15.22 -5.41 1.07
CA TYR A 49 -16.02 -4.62 0.13
C TYR A 49 -15.84 -3.12 0.39
N LEU A 50 -15.67 -2.34 -0.67
CA LEU A 50 -15.47 -0.89 -0.53
C LEU A 50 -16.72 -0.19 0.04
N ASN A 51 -17.91 -0.66 -0.35
CA ASN A 51 -19.17 0.03 -0.06
C ASN A 51 -19.62 -0.09 1.40
N THR A 52 -19.05 -1.01 2.19
CA THR A 52 -19.40 -1.17 3.61
C THR A 52 -18.86 -0.03 4.47
N LEU A 53 -17.86 0.73 3.99
CA LEU A 53 -17.39 1.94 4.66
C LEU A 53 -18.49 2.98 4.89
N LYS A 54 -19.45 3.09 3.95
CA LYS A 54 -20.56 4.05 4.06
C LYS A 54 -21.42 3.80 5.31
N VAL A 55 -21.47 2.57 5.81
CA VAL A 55 -22.27 2.20 6.99
C VAL A 55 -21.79 2.91 8.25
N ALA A 56 -20.49 3.16 8.38
CA ALA A 56 -19.91 3.76 9.58
C ALA A 56 -19.61 5.26 9.43
N ASP A 57 -19.87 5.87 8.27
CA ASP A 57 -19.53 7.26 8.00
C ASP A 57 -20.23 8.22 8.97
N SER A 58 -21.54 8.09 9.12
CA SER A 58 -22.33 8.90 10.06
C SER A 58 -21.94 8.63 11.52
N ASP A 59 -21.66 7.39 11.86
CA ASP A 59 -21.34 6.98 13.22
C ASP A 59 -19.96 7.51 13.65
N LEU A 60 -18.96 7.44 12.77
CA LEU A 60 -17.64 8.00 13.01
C LEU A 60 -17.67 9.53 13.05
N ALA A 61 -18.43 10.17 12.16
CA ALA A 61 -18.62 11.63 12.20
C ALA A 61 -19.30 12.07 13.50
N GLY A 62 -20.36 11.38 13.92
CA GLY A 62 -21.05 11.59 15.18
C GLY A 62 -20.12 11.42 16.37
N PHE A 63 -19.35 10.34 16.42
CA PHE A 63 -18.34 10.11 17.46
C PHE A 63 -17.34 11.28 17.56
N LEU A 64 -16.80 11.77 16.44
CA LEU A 64 -15.84 12.88 16.45
C LEU A 64 -16.48 14.20 16.90
N GLN A 65 -17.74 14.43 16.56
CA GLN A 65 -18.50 15.63 16.93
C GLN A 65 -18.90 15.62 18.41
N ASP A 66 -19.46 14.51 18.87
CA ASP A 66 -19.97 14.34 20.24
C ASP A 66 -18.84 14.35 21.29
N ASN A 67 -17.63 13.96 20.89
CA ASN A 67 -16.46 13.88 21.78
C ASN A 67 -15.45 15.02 21.55
N GLN A 68 -15.86 16.15 20.96
CA GLN A 68 -14.98 17.29 20.69
C GLN A 68 -14.25 17.82 21.94
N GLU A 69 -14.93 17.86 23.08
CA GLU A 69 -14.35 18.30 24.36
C GLU A 69 -13.24 17.34 24.83
N LEU A 70 -13.52 16.02 24.82
CA LEU A 70 -12.54 14.98 25.16
C LEU A 70 -11.33 14.98 24.22
N LEU A 71 -11.52 15.41 22.97
CA LEU A 71 -10.49 15.48 21.93
C LEU A 71 -9.86 16.88 21.78
N GLU A 72 -10.20 17.85 22.63
CA GLU A 72 -9.73 19.25 22.48
C GLU A 72 -8.19 19.33 22.52
N ASN A 73 -7.59 18.61 23.47
CA ASN A 73 -6.15 18.55 23.68
C ASN A 73 -5.50 17.27 23.12
N THR A 74 -6.08 16.72 22.06
CA THR A 74 -5.65 15.44 21.45
C THR A 74 -5.23 15.65 20.00
N ILE A 75 -4.09 15.06 19.61
CA ILE A 75 -3.73 14.87 18.21
C ILE A 75 -4.52 13.65 17.71
N VAL A 76 -5.39 13.86 16.73
CA VAL A 76 -6.23 12.80 16.17
C VAL A 76 -5.68 12.42 14.79
N LEU A 77 -5.36 11.14 14.61
CA LEU A 77 -4.94 10.58 13.33
C LEU A 77 -6.01 9.60 12.84
N MET A 78 -6.45 9.77 11.60
CA MET A 78 -7.17 8.73 10.87
C MET A 78 -6.20 8.13 9.85
N ILE A 79 -5.91 6.84 10.00
CA ILE A 79 -4.87 6.13 9.26
C ILE A 79 -5.44 4.86 8.63
N SER A 80 -4.98 4.54 7.43
CA SER A 80 -5.12 3.21 6.84
C SER A 80 -3.73 2.63 6.54
N ASP A 81 -3.59 1.30 6.56
CA ASP A 81 -2.37 0.59 6.20
C ASP A 81 -2.21 0.44 4.68
N HIS A 82 -3.34 0.29 3.98
CA HIS A 82 -3.45 0.27 2.53
C HIS A 82 -4.82 0.80 2.06
N GLY A 83 -4.96 1.18 0.80
CA GLY A 83 -6.30 1.38 0.20
C GLY A 83 -6.95 0.05 -0.17
N ASN A 84 -8.04 0.04 -0.94
CA ASN A 84 -8.81 -1.19 -1.14
C ASN A 84 -8.00 -2.28 -1.87
N ARG A 85 -7.81 -3.43 -1.21
CA ARG A 85 -7.00 -4.56 -1.70
C ARG A 85 -7.84 -5.69 -2.29
N TYR A 86 -9.11 -5.75 -1.91
CA TYR A 86 -10.04 -6.81 -2.29
C TYR A 86 -11.14 -6.23 -3.19
N ASP A 87 -11.99 -7.08 -3.76
CA ASP A 87 -13.04 -6.72 -4.72
C ASP A 87 -12.55 -6.49 -6.17
N ALA A 88 -13.49 -6.49 -7.13
CA ALA A 88 -13.26 -6.41 -8.57
C ALA A 88 -12.50 -5.14 -9.00
N ILE A 89 -12.57 -4.08 -8.20
CA ILE A 89 -11.80 -2.85 -8.46
C ILE A 89 -10.30 -3.11 -8.49
N ARG A 90 -9.78 -4.11 -7.75
CA ARG A 90 -8.35 -4.45 -7.72
C ARG A 90 -7.80 -4.91 -9.08
N GLU A 91 -8.67 -5.36 -9.99
CA GLU A 91 -8.32 -5.73 -11.37
C GLU A 91 -8.16 -4.50 -12.30
N THR A 92 -8.45 -3.28 -11.80
CA THR A 92 -8.35 -2.03 -12.57
C THR A 92 -7.08 -1.24 -12.26
N ILE A 93 -6.70 -0.30 -13.14
CA ILE A 93 -5.59 0.65 -12.88
C ILE A 93 -5.87 1.50 -11.63
N VAL A 94 -7.12 1.94 -11.44
CA VAL A 94 -7.51 2.73 -10.26
C VAL A 94 -7.33 1.92 -8.99
N GLY A 95 -7.87 0.70 -8.92
CA GLY A 95 -7.72 -0.15 -7.73
C GLY A 95 -6.27 -0.53 -7.44
N ARG A 96 -5.43 -0.65 -8.47
CA ARG A 96 -3.98 -0.81 -8.32
C ARG A 96 -3.32 0.38 -7.62
N LEU A 97 -3.68 1.60 -7.99
CA LEU A 97 -3.16 2.82 -7.36
C LEU A 97 -3.70 2.94 -5.93
N GLU A 98 -5.01 2.82 -5.76
CA GLU A 98 -5.69 2.90 -4.46
C GLU A 98 -5.09 1.90 -3.47
N SER A 99 -4.83 0.63 -3.86
CA SER A 99 -4.24 -0.37 -2.96
C SER A 99 -2.85 0.01 -2.43
N ARG A 100 -2.17 0.99 -3.03
CA ARG A 100 -0.83 1.48 -2.67
C ARG A 100 -0.85 2.86 -2.02
N MET A 101 -2.02 3.50 -1.92
CA MET A 101 -2.20 4.85 -1.39
C MET A 101 -3.05 4.80 -0.12
N PRO A 102 -2.45 4.52 1.05
CA PRO A 102 -3.18 4.58 2.31
C PRO A 102 -3.63 6.01 2.62
N MET A 103 -4.78 6.13 3.30
CA MET A 103 -5.27 7.41 3.79
C MET A 103 -4.54 7.82 5.08
N LEU A 104 -4.21 9.11 5.18
CA LEU A 104 -3.75 9.74 6.42
C LEU A 104 -4.39 11.12 6.58
N SER A 105 -5.12 11.33 7.67
CA SER A 105 -5.64 12.63 8.09
C SER A 105 -5.20 12.93 9.51
N ILE A 106 -4.82 14.18 9.77
CA ILE A 106 -4.23 14.61 11.04
C ILE A 106 -4.92 15.90 11.52
N LYS A 107 -5.41 15.89 12.75
CA LYS A 107 -5.94 17.07 13.45
C LYS A 107 -5.09 17.38 14.67
N LEU A 108 -4.50 18.57 14.70
CA LEU A 108 -3.74 19.08 15.86
C LEU A 108 -4.66 19.82 16.85
N PRO A 109 -4.33 19.82 18.16
CA PRO A 109 -4.98 20.69 19.14
C PRO A 109 -4.85 22.17 18.78
N LYS A 110 -5.90 22.96 19.03
CA LYS A 110 -5.87 24.42 18.77
C LYS A 110 -4.74 25.11 19.53
N LYS A 111 -4.53 24.75 20.80
CA LYS A 111 -3.46 25.29 21.66
C LYS A 111 -2.06 25.00 21.09
N MET A 112 -1.88 23.82 20.50
CA MET A 112 -0.63 23.43 19.84
C MET A 112 -0.36 24.32 18.62
N ILE A 113 -1.38 24.56 17.78
CA ILE A 113 -1.28 25.44 16.61
C ILE A 113 -1.00 26.89 17.04
N THR A 114 -1.66 27.40 18.07
CA THR A 114 -1.42 28.77 18.56
C THR A 114 0.01 28.94 19.08
N LYS A 115 0.55 27.94 19.78
CA LYS A 115 1.91 27.97 20.32
C LYS A 115 2.98 27.75 19.24
N HIS A 116 2.66 26.93 18.24
CA HIS A 116 3.58 26.50 17.18
C HIS A 116 2.88 26.58 15.81
N PRO A 117 2.65 27.80 15.27
CA PRO A 117 1.87 28.00 14.06
C PRO A 117 2.48 27.33 12.82
N HIS A 118 3.79 27.10 12.83
CA HIS A 118 4.49 26.39 11.76
C HIS A 118 4.03 24.94 11.58
N LEU A 119 3.56 24.27 12.64
CA LEU A 119 3.13 22.87 12.55
C LEU A 119 1.96 22.70 11.58
N LEU A 120 0.98 23.60 11.62
CA LEU A 120 -0.13 23.57 10.70
C LEU A 120 0.29 23.92 9.27
N ALA A 121 1.23 24.85 9.11
CA ALA A 121 1.77 25.21 7.80
C ALA A 121 2.51 24.00 7.17
N ASN A 122 3.33 23.32 7.96
CA ASN A 122 4.06 22.12 7.56
C ASN A 122 3.10 20.98 7.21
N LEU A 123 2.08 20.70 8.02
CA LEU A 123 1.07 19.68 7.67
C LEU A 123 0.35 19.99 6.35
N LYS A 124 0.01 21.25 6.10
CA LYS A 124 -0.64 21.67 4.83
C LYS A 124 0.29 21.54 3.62
N HIS A 125 1.59 21.78 3.80
CA HIS A 125 2.60 21.51 2.78
C HIS A 125 2.77 20.01 2.55
N ASN A 126 2.93 19.25 3.64
CA ASN A 126 3.18 17.81 3.62
C ASN A 126 2.03 17.03 2.96
N ALA A 127 0.79 17.51 3.10
CA ALA A 127 -0.37 16.93 2.41
C ALA A 127 -0.29 16.97 0.86
N LYS A 128 0.70 17.66 0.28
CA LYS A 128 0.89 17.82 -1.17
C LYS A 128 2.18 17.19 -1.69
N VAL A 129 2.94 16.53 -0.83
CA VAL A 129 4.22 15.92 -1.21
C VAL A 129 4.21 14.43 -0.84
N PHE A 130 5.18 13.69 -1.36
CA PHE A 130 5.24 12.25 -1.13
C PHE A 130 5.69 11.95 0.31
N THR A 131 4.76 11.41 1.11
CA THR A 131 4.98 10.95 2.49
C THR A 131 4.76 9.43 2.59
N THR A 132 5.32 8.84 3.63
CA THR A 132 5.22 7.41 3.98
C THR A 132 4.88 7.26 5.45
N HIS A 133 4.46 6.07 5.89
CA HIS A 133 4.23 5.82 7.31
C HIS A 133 5.50 5.87 8.17
N PHE A 134 6.70 5.88 7.57
CA PHE A 134 7.93 6.22 8.29
C PHE A 134 7.96 7.68 8.73
N ASP A 135 7.34 8.59 7.98
CA ASP A 135 7.22 10.00 8.36
C ASP A 135 6.22 10.18 9.52
N THR A 136 5.14 9.39 9.51
CA THR A 136 4.19 9.29 10.63
C THR A 136 4.85 8.76 11.90
N HIS A 137 5.77 7.81 11.79
CA HIS A 137 6.58 7.34 12.92
C HIS A 137 7.41 8.48 13.55
N GLU A 138 8.06 9.31 12.73
CA GLU A 138 8.81 10.46 13.24
C GLU A 138 7.90 11.51 13.92
N LEU A 139 6.66 11.70 13.43
CA LEU A 139 5.68 12.52 14.14
C LEU A 139 5.41 11.97 15.55
N PHE A 140 5.25 10.65 15.71
CA PHE A 140 5.06 10.06 17.04
C PHE A 140 6.27 10.27 17.95
N ASN A 141 7.49 10.16 17.41
CA ASN A 141 8.72 10.43 18.16
C ASN A 141 8.77 11.89 18.65
N ASP A 142 8.44 12.85 17.78
CA ASP A 142 8.42 14.27 18.14
C ASP A 142 7.37 14.59 19.22
N VAL A 143 6.18 13.99 19.12
CA VAL A 143 5.13 14.14 20.14
C VAL A 143 5.59 13.56 21.48
N LEU A 144 6.19 12.36 21.47
CA LEU A 144 6.67 11.70 22.69
C LEU A 144 7.80 12.48 23.37
N LEU A 145 8.72 13.04 22.58
CA LEU A 145 9.86 13.81 23.06
C LEU A 145 9.52 15.29 23.31
N ASN A 146 8.29 15.71 23.01
CA ASN A 146 7.87 17.12 23.05
C ASN A 146 8.80 18.02 22.22
N ASN A 147 9.27 17.50 21.07
CA ASN A 147 10.17 18.17 20.15
C ASN A 147 9.39 18.74 18.97
N TYR A 148 9.10 20.04 19.02
CA TYR A 148 8.38 20.75 17.94
C TYR A 148 9.27 21.78 17.23
N ALA A 149 10.59 21.62 17.35
CA ALA A 149 11.55 22.50 16.70
C ALA A 149 11.55 22.30 15.18
N TYR A 150 12.05 23.30 14.45
CA TYR A 150 12.27 23.20 13.02
C TYR A 150 13.46 22.25 12.73
N ALA A 151 13.20 21.25 11.90
CA ALA A 151 14.12 20.31 11.24
C ALA A 151 14.27 18.91 11.87
N SER A 152 13.97 17.90 11.05
CA SER A 152 14.43 16.52 11.20
C SER A 152 15.85 16.41 10.60
N ASN A 153 16.75 15.72 11.31
CA ASN A 153 18.10 15.41 10.83
C ASN A 153 18.18 14.07 10.05
N SER A 154 17.04 13.42 9.77
CA SER A 154 17.00 12.16 9.03
C SER A 154 16.89 12.40 7.53
N SER A 155 17.65 11.62 6.75
CA SER A 155 17.64 11.69 5.28
C SER A 155 16.55 10.83 4.64
N ARG A 156 15.92 9.92 5.39
CA ARG A 156 14.92 8.97 4.87
C ARG A 156 13.50 9.28 5.33
N SER A 157 13.34 9.59 6.61
CA SER A 157 12.07 9.85 7.28
C SER A 157 12.07 11.27 7.86
N PHE A 158 10.97 11.98 7.69
CA PHE A 158 10.81 13.34 8.19
C PHE A 158 9.56 13.38 9.05
N SER A 159 9.65 13.95 10.25
CA SER A 159 8.45 14.20 11.03
C SER A 159 7.45 15.03 10.24
N LEU A 160 6.19 14.61 10.22
CA LEU A 160 5.11 15.35 9.57
C LEU A 160 4.80 16.68 10.26
N LEU A 161 5.37 16.93 11.46
CA LEU A 161 5.34 18.21 12.16
C LEU A 161 6.39 19.20 11.61
N GLY A 162 7.42 18.69 10.93
CA GLY A 162 8.40 19.45 10.15
C GLY A 162 8.04 19.52 8.67
N GLU A 163 8.80 20.29 7.88
CA GLU A 163 8.63 20.35 6.43
C GLU A 163 9.26 19.11 5.76
N VAL A 164 8.46 18.38 4.98
CA VAL A 164 8.93 17.25 4.18
C VAL A 164 9.42 17.77 2.81
N PRO A 165 10.61 17.35 2.32
CA PRO A 165 11.10 17.77 1.02
C PRO A 165 10.16 17.37 -0.13
N ALA A 166 9.90 18.30 -1.06
CA ALA A 166 8.95 18.09 -2.16
C ALA A 166 9.45 17.14 -3.27
N ASN A 167 10.77 16.95 -3.39
CA ASN A 167 11.40 16.21 -4.49
C ASN A 167 11.81 14.76 -4.11
N ARG A 168 11.10 14.15 -3.15
CA ARG A 168 11.33 12.76 -2.75
C ARG A 168 10.89 11.79 -3.85
N THR A 169 11.68 10.75 -4.05
CA THR A 169 11.42 9.68 -5.01
C THR A 169 11.32 8.33 -4.31
N CYS A 170 10.57 7.38 -4.88
CA CYS A 170 10.48 6.01 -4.35
C CYS A 170 11.85 5.39 -4.10
N LYS A 171 12.82 5.61 -5.00
CA LYS A 171 14.21 5.17 -4.85
C LYS A 171 14.90 5.74 -3.60
N GLN A 172 14.76 7.04 -3.33
CA GLN A 172 15.35 7.65 -2.13
C GLN A 172 14.74 7.12 -0.84
N LEU A 173 13.48 6.69 -0.87
CA LEU A 173 12.74 6.19 0.29
C LEU A 173 12.84 4.67 0.46
N ASN A 174 13.53 3.98 -0.45
CA ASN A 174 13.57 2.52 -0.56
C ASN A 174 12.17 1.90 -0.72
N VAL A 175 11.29 2.57 -1.48
CA VAL A 175 10.00 2.03 -1.92
C VAL A 175 10.24 1.29 -3.24
N PRO A 176 9.93 -0.01 -3.35
CA PRO A 176 10.07 -0.77 -4.60
C PRO A 176 9.26 -0.17 -5.76
N ASP A 177 9.69 -0.36 -7.01
CA ASP A 177 8.96 0.18 -8.18
C ASP A 177 7.58 -0.47 -8.34
N SER A 178 7.41 -1.70 -7.85
CA SER A 178 6.11 -2.37 -7.74
C SER A 178 5.12 -1.69 -6.81
N PHE A 179 5.57 -0.88 -5.84
CA PHE A 179 4.75 -0.13 -4.88
C PHE A 179 4.73 1.38 -5.13
N CYS A 180 5.55 1.89 -6.05
CA CYS A 180 5.61 3.31 -6.37
C CYS A 180 4.32 3.75 -7.10
N PRO A 181 3.53 4.70 -6.56
CA PRO A 181 2.22 5.05 -7.12
C PRO A 181 2.30 5.97 -8.34
N CYS A 182 3.32 6.82 -8.42
CA CYS A 182 3.46 7.80 -9.50
C CYS A 182 4.37 7.25 -10.61
N TYR A 183 3.79 7.04 -11.79
CA TYR A 183 4.55 6.58 -12.95
C TYR A 183 3.95 7.06 -14.27
N GLU A 184 4.83 7.32 -15.22
CA GLU A 184 4.47 7.47 -16.63
C GLU A 184 4.85 6.17 -17.34
N GLU A 185 3.85 5.47 -17.85
CA GLU A 185 4.01 4.22 -18.59
C GLU A 185 3.21 4.31 -19.90
N LEU A 186 3.78 3.77 -20.98
CA LEU A 186 3.10 3.62 -22.25
C LEU A 186 2.35 2.29 -22.25
N GLU A 187 1.03 2.35 -22.38
CA GLU A 187 0.22 1.15 -22.59
C GLU A 187 0.56 0.50 -23.94
N LEU A 188 0.64 -0.82 -23.94
CA LEU A 188 0.92 -1.64 -25.11
C LEU A 188 -0.25 -2.58 -25.37
N GLU A 189 -0.45 -2.93 -26.64
CA GLU A 189 -1.35 -4.03 -27.01
C GLU A 189 -0.93 -5.33 -26.30
N PRO A 190 -1.86 -6.11 -25.72
CA PRO A 190 -1.53 -7.32 -24.96
C PRO A 190 -0.64 -8.30 -25.71
N ALA A 191 -0.82 -8.44 -27.02
CA ALA A 191 0.01 -9.31 -27.88
C ALA A 191 1.51 -8.95 -27.86
N ARG A 192 1.86 -7.67 -27.59
CA ARG A 192 3.26 -7.23 -27.45
C ARG A 192 3.87 -7.63 -26.10
N GLY A 193 3.05 -8.04 -25.14
CA GLY A 193 3.48 -8.50 -23.82
C GLY A 193 3.87 -9.98 -23.75
N GLN A 194 3.84 -10.73 -24.85
CA GLN A 194 4.04 -12.18 -24.83
C GLN A 194 5.38 -12.60 -24.19
N GLU A 195 6.48 -11.95 -24.58
CA GLU A 195 7.82 -12.31 -24.08
C GLU A 195 7.96 -12.10 -22.57
N VAL A 196 7.39 -11.01 -22.04
CA VAL A 196 7.40 -10.74 -20.59
C VAL A 196 6.42 -11.64 -19.82
N ALA A 197 5.30 -12.03 -20.45
CA ALA A 197 4.36 -13.00 -19.89
C ALA A 197 4.99 -14.38 -19.72
N ASP A 198 5.71 -14.83 -20.75
CA ASP A 198 6.42 -16.12 -20.74
C ASP A 198 7.51 -16.13 -19.67
N TYR A 199 8.29 -15.05 -19.56
CA TYR A 199 9.28 -14.89 -18.49
C TYR A 199 8.63 -14.93 -17.10
N LEU A 200 7.56 -14.16 -16.88
CA LEU A 200 6.88 -14.12 -15.59
C LEU A 200 6.35 -15.50 -15.19
N LEU A 201 5.70 -16.22 -16.10
CA LEU A 201 5.19 -17.57 -15.81
C LEU A 201 6.31 -18.59 -15.61
N SER A 202 7.41 -18.47 -16.35
CA SER A 202 8.59 -19.30 -16.12
C SER A 202 9.12 -19.10 -14.70
N GLU A 203 9.22 -17.85 -14.25
CA GLU A 203 9.70 -17.54 -12.90
C GLU A 203 8.72 -17.98 -11.81
N VAL A 204 7.40 -17.81 -12.02
CA VAL A 204 6.37 -18.34 -11.11
C VAL A 204 6.50 -19.86 -10.98
N ASN A 205 6.60 -20.58 -12.09
CA ASN A 205 6.75 -22.03 -12.06
C ASN A 205 8.07 -22.47 -11.42
N ARG A 206 9.15 -21.71 -11.63
CA ARG A 206 10.45 -21.94 -10.97
C ARG A 206 10.32 -21.78 -9.45
N LEU A 207 9.70 -20.69 -8.97
CA LEU A 207 9.47 -20.48 -7.54
C LEU A 207 8.64 -21.61 -6.91
N LEU A 208 7.61 -22.09 -7.59
CA LEU A 208 6.78 -23.21 -7.12
C LEU A 208 7.53 -24.56 -7.14
N ALA A 209 8.46 -24.75 -8.08
CA ALA A 209 9.25 -25.97 -8.21
C ALA A 209 10.44 -26.04 -7.25
N ASP A 210 11.07 -24.90 -6.96
CA ASP A 210 12.25 -24.79 -6.08
C ASP A 210 11.86 -24.59 -4.61
N GLY A 211 10.59 -24.25 -4.34
CA GLY A 211 10.07 -24.00 -3.01
C GLY A 211 10.06 -25.23 -2.08
N PRO A 212 9.86 -25.04 -0.76
CA PRO A 212 9.86 -26.11 0.24
C PRO A 212 8.74 -27.15 -0.01
N ASP A 213 7.66 -26.72 -0.67
CA ASP A 213 6.47 -27.51 -0.97
C ASP A 213 6.44 -28.02 -2.42
N LYS A 214 7.62 -28.21 -3.02
CA LYS A 214 7.77 -28.66 -4.40
C LYS A 214 6.90 -29.87 -4.75
N GLY A 215 6.30 -29.82 -5.94
CA GLY A 215 5.43 -30.88 -6.46
C GLY A 215 4.00 -30.86 -5.93
N LYS A 216 3.64 -29.97 -4.99
CA LYS A 216 2.26 -29.83 -4.51
C LYS A 216 1.41 -28.84 -5.32
N CYS A 217 2.05 -27.98 -6.11
CA CYS A 217 1.38 -26.91 -6.86
C CYS A 217 1.27 -27.22 -8.35
N ALA A 218 0.15 -26.86 -8.96
CA ALA A 218 -0.13 -26.99 -10.38
C ALA A 218 0.85 -26.14 -11.20
N VAL A 219 1.22 -26.64 -12.38
CA VAL A 219 2.02 -25.86 -13.34
C VAL A 219 1.14 -24.75 -13.91
N MET A 220 1.59 -23.50 -13.73
CA MET A 220 0.89 -22.30 -14.16
C MET A 220 1.10 -22.07 -15.66
N LYS A 221 0.00 -21.95 -16.42
CA LYS A 221 0.00 -21.70 -17.86
C LYS A 221 -0.75 -20.42 -18.19
N LEU A 222 -0.31 -19.70 -19.21
CA LEU A 222 -0.98 -18.47 -19.66
C LEU A 222 -2.39 -18.78 -20.17
N ALA A 223 -3.39 -18.04 -19.71
CA ALA A 223 -4.69 -17.95 -20.38
C ALA A 223 -4.79 -16.68 -21.21
N GLU A 224 -4.53 -15.53 -20.61
CA GLU A 224 -4.63 -14.23 -21.26
C GLU A 224 -3.66 -13.21 -20.63
N ILE A 225 -3.18 -12.26 -21.43
CA ILE A 225 -2.51 -11.06 -20.95
C ILE A 225 -3.61 -10.01 -20.81
N GLN A 226 -3.85 -9.52 -19.59
CA GLN A 226 -4.89 -8.54 -19.33
C GLN A 226 -4.44 -7.11 -19.63
N SER A 227 -3.21 -6.78 -19.22
CA SER A 227 -2.61 -5.48 -19.53
C SER A 227 -1.10 -5.58 -19.54
N VAL A 228 -0.48 -4.77 -20.38
CA VAL A 228 0.97 -4.58 -20.37
C VAL A 228 1.28 -3.13 -20.67
N SER A 229 2.16 -2.55 -19.86
CA SER A 229 2.66 -1.19 -20.02
C SER A 229 4.17 -1.18 -19.86
N VAL A 230 4.80 -0.15 -20.41
CA VAL A 230 6.26 -0.02 -20.43
C VAL A 230 6.70 1.36 -19.98
N ARG A 231 7.70 1.40 -19.11
CA ARG A 231 8.48 2.61 -18.83
C ARG A 231 9.79 2.52 -19.58
N LEU A 232 9.99 3.44 -20.51
CA LEU A 232 11.22 3.56 -21.28
C LEU A 232 12.28 4.33 -20.46
N PRO A 233 13.58 4.06 -20.71
CA PRO A 233 14.64 4.91 -20.19
C PRO A 233 14.41 6.38 -20.59
N PRO A 234 14.84 7.35 -19.76
CA PRO A 234 14.78 8.76 -20.12
C PRO A 234 15.42 9.02 -21.49
N LYS A 235 14.83 9.90 -22.30
CA LYS A 235 15.31 10.20 -23.67
C LYS A 235 16.80 10.53 -23.72
N ALA A 236 17.34 11.23 -22.73
CA ALA A 236 18.77 11.52 -22.63
C ALA A 236 19.66 10.26 -22.69
N VAL A 237 19.23 9.16 -22.06
CA VAL A 237 19.93 7.86 -22.08
C VAL A 237 19.81 7.17 -23.44
N MET A 238 18.69 7.39 -24.16
CA MET A 238 18.49 6.82 -25.49
C MET A 238 19.19 7.65 -26.60
N GLU A 239 19.27 8.97 -26.45
CA GLU A 239 19.90 9.90 -27.38
C GLU A 239 21.44 9.90 -27.30
N GLU A 240 22.02 9.69 -26.11
CA GLU A 240 23.48 9.52 -25.96
C GLU A 240 24.03 8.37 -26.82
N ASN A 241 23.25 7.29 -26.99
CA ASN A 241 23.61 6.16 -27.85
C ASN A 241 23.56 6.48 -29.35
N SER A 242 22.89 7.57 -29.75
CA SER A 242 22.69 7.94 -31.16
C SER A 242 23.82 8.85 -31.70
N MET A 243 24.62 9.46 -30.82
CA MET A 243 25.67 10.44 -31.20
C MET A 243 27.10 9.86 -31.23
N GLY A 244 27.26 8.53 -31.31
CA GLY A 244 28.59 7.91 -31.43
C GLY A 244 29.51 8.11 -30.21
N LYS A 245 28.97 8.61 -29.09
CA LYS A 245 29.65 8.58 -27.79
C LYS A 245 29.44 7.20 -27.19
N GLN A 246 30.44 6.72 -26.44
CA GLN A 246 30.36 5.40 -25.80
C GLN A 246 29.01 5.26 -25.07
N PRO A 247 28.29 4.13 -25.25
CA PRO A 247 27.06 3.91 -24.52
C PRO A 247 27.35 4.11 -23.03
N PRO A 248 26.47 4.80 -22.28
CA PRO A 248 26.68 4.97 -20.84
C PRO A 248 26.98 3.60 -20.25
N SER A 249 28.01 3.47 -19.42
CA SER A 249 28.44 2.18 -18.84
C SER A 249 27.36 1.52 -17.94
N GLY A 250 26.16 2.09 -17.88
CA GLY A 250 24.99 1.52 -17.22
C GLY A 250 24.16 0.66 -18.16
N ALA A 251 23.64 -0.45 -17.62
CA ALA A 251 22.67 -1.29 -18.30
C ALA A 251 21.44 -0.47 -18.76
N ILE A 252 21.12 -0.50 -20.05
CA ILE A 252 19.88 0.10 -20.56
C ILE A 252 18.74 -0.82 -20.15
N THR A 253 17.88 -0.34 -19.25
CA THR A 253 16.80 -1.17 -18.67
C THR A 253 15.44 -0.66 -19.12
N ILE A 254 14.65 -1.54 -19.74
CA ILE A 254 13.22 -1.31 -19.97
C ILE A 254 12.46 -1.91 -18.79
N ILE A 255 11.48 -1.18 -18.26
CA ILE A 255 10.63 -1.66 -17.17
C ILE A 255 9.26 -1.98 -17.73
N TYR A 256 8.83 -3.23 -17.62
CA TYR A 256 7.49 -3.67 -17.96
C TYR A 256 6.65 -3.77 -16.69
N ARG A 257 5.38 -3.42 -16.80
CA ARG A 257 4.35 -3.82 -15.85
C ARG A 257 3.35 -4.67 -16.59
N ILE A 258 3.12 -5.88 -16.09
CA ILE A 258 2.23 -6.84 -16.73
C ILE A 258 1.21 -7.36 -15.72
N ALA A 259 -0.04 -7.49 -16.16
CA ALA A 259 -1.04 -8.30 -15.49
C ALA A 259 -1.52 -9.40 -16.45
N LEU A 260 -1.52 -10.64 -16.00
CA LEU A 260 -1.94 -11.81 -16.79
C LEU A 260 -2.82 -12.74 -15.97
N ARG A 261 -3.68 -13.50 -16.65
CA ARG A 261 -4.49 -14.56 -16.04
C ARG A 261 -3.86 -15.91 -16.34
N VAL A 262 -3.67 -16.72 -15.31
CA VAL A 262 -3.32 -18.14 -15.44
C VAL A 262 -4.58 -18.95 -15.77
N ALA A 263 -4.41 -19.95 -16.63
CA ALA A 263 -5.44 -20.92 -16.99
C ALA A 263 -6.00 -21.70 -15.79
N GLN A 264 -7.14 -22.33 -16.02
CA GLN A 264 -7.75 -23.29 -15.10
C GLN A 264 -6.72 -24.39 -14.71
N PRO A 265 -6.70 -24.85 -13.44
CA PRO A 265 -7.69 -24.57 -12.40
C PRO A 265 -7.43 -23.31 -11.55
N SER A 266 -6.31 -22.61 -11.76
CA SER A 266 -5.87 -21.54 -10.85
C SER A 266 -6.66 -20.23 -11.01
N ASN A 267 -6.89 -19.77 -12.24
CA ASN A 267 -7.55 -18.48 -12.55
C ASN A 267 -6.94 -17.23 -11.90
N ALA A 268 -5.80 -17.36 -11.24
CA ALA A 268 -4.57 -16.83 -11.77
C ALA A 268 -4.42 -15.34 -12.18
N LEU A 269 -5.19 -14.32 -11.78
CA LEU A 269 -4.74 -12.94 -12.03
C LEU A 269 -3.48 -12.55 -11.23
N LEU A 270 -2.34 -12.50 -11.92
CA LEU A 270 -1.03 -12.11 -11.41
C LEU A 270 -0.58 -10.78 -11.99
N GLU A 271 0.08 -9.97 -11.17
CA GLU A 271 0.68 -8.69 -11.55
C GLU A 271 2.14 -8.64 -11.11
N ALA A 272 3.03 -8.16 -11.99
CA ALA A 272 4.44 -7.95 -11.65
C ALA A 272 5.03 -6.77 -12.41
N VAL A 273 6.11 -6.21 -11.83
CA VAL A 273 7.04 -5.32 -12.52
C VAL A 273 8.27 -6.12 -12.92
N VAL A 274 8.67 -6.04 -14.18
CA VAL A 274 9.77 -6.82 -14.75
C VAL A 274 10.76 -5.90 -15.45
N PHE A 275 12.02 -5.96 -15.03
CA PHE A 275 13.13 -5.25 -15.64
C PHE A 275 13.75 -6.10 -16.73
N ARG A 276 13.93 -5.50 -17.91
CA ARG A 276 14.66 -6.07 -19.04
C ARG A 276 15.93 -5.27 -19.27
N ASP A 277 17.07 -5.86 -18.94
CA ASP A 277 18.39 -5.33 -19.28
C ASP A 277 18.66 -5.63 -20.77
N LEU A 278 18.67 -4.60 -21.60
CA LEU A 278 18.90 -4.73 -23.05
C LEU A 278 20.37 -5.07 -23.39
N THR A 279 21.29 -4.69 -22.51
CA THR A 279 22.72 -4.93 -22.71
C THR A 279 23.07 -6.39 -22.42
N LYS A 280 22.62 -6.90 -21.27
CA LYS A 280 22.86 -8.29 -20.85
C LYS A 280 21.84 -9.27 -21.41
N LYS A 281 20.74 -8.77 -21.97
CA LYS A 281 19.59 -9.55 -22.43
C LYS A 281 18.99 -10.41 -21.30
N THR A 282 19.00 -9.87 -20.08
CA THR A 282 18.49 -10.55 -18.88
C THR A 282 17.22 -9.91 -18.40
N TRP A 283 16.38 -10.73 -17.76
CA TRP A 283 15.13 -10.31 -17.13
C TRP A 283 15.23 -10.47 -15.62
N LYS A 284 14.53 -9.61 -14.89
CA LYS A 284 14.44 -9.68 -13.43
C LYS A 284 13.09 -9.14 -12.97
N ILE A 285 12.42 -9.85 -12.06
CA ILE A 285 11.24 -9.31 -11.35
C ILE A 285 11.69 -8.29 -10.30
N ASP A 286 11.02 -7.14 -10.26
CA ASP A 286 11.19 -6.13 -9.21
C ASP A 286 10.13 -6.30 -8.10
N GLY A 287 10.60 -6.62 -6.89
CA GLY A 287 9.75 -6.84 -5.73
C GLY A 287 8.91 -8.13 -5.84
N ASP A 288 7.69 -8.06 -5.30
CA ASP A 288 6.78 -9.20 -5.20
C ASP A 288 5.96 -9.40 -6.49
N ILE A 289 5.61 -10.67 -6.76
CA ILE A 289 4.56 -11.03 -7.69
C ILE A 289 3.23 -10.94 -6.93
N GLU A 290 2.35 -10.04 -7.35
CA GLU A 290 1.08 -9.77 -6.70
C GLU A 290 -0.03 -10.65 -7.28
N ARG A 291 -0.94 -11.08 -6.39
CA ARG A 291 -2.13 -11.87 -6.69
C ARG A 291 -3.35 -10.97 -6.53
N ASN A 292 -3.91 -10.49 -7.64
CA ASN A 292 -4.93 -9.43 -7.61
C ASN A 292 -6.35 -9.94 -7.35
N ASN A 293 -6.60 -11.25 -7.43
CA ASN A 293 -7.88 -11.86 -7.08
C ASN A 293 -7.74 -12.92 -5.99
N LYS A 294 -8.83 -13.14 -5.24
CA LYS A 294 -8.88 -14.06 -4.09
C LYS A 294 -8.47 -15.48 -4.50
N TYR A 295 -7.59 -16.10 -3.70
CA TYR A 295 -7.14 -17.49 -3.89
C TYR A 295 -7.77 -18.44 -2.86
N GLY A 296 -8.23 -17.93 -1.71
CA GLY A 296 -8.94 -18.74 -0.72
C GLY A 296 -8.14 -19.98 -0.31
N ASN A 297 -8.76 -21.15 -0.34
CA ASN A 297 -8.12 -22.40 0.07
C ASN A 297 -7.33 -23.11 -1.04
N THR A 298 -7.16 -22.50 -2.23
CA THR A 298 -6.44 -23.17 -3.34
C THR A 298 -4.98 -23.41 -3.05
N SER A 299 -4.38 -22.73 -2.07
CA SER A 299 -2.97 -22.83 -1.72
C SER A 299 -2.73 -23.51 -0.36
N ALA A 300 -3.70 -24.27 0.16
CA ALA A 300 -3.63 -24.86 1.51
C ALA A 300 -2.46 -25.84 1.73
N CYS A 301 -1.85 -26.35 0.65
CA CYS A 301 -0.71 -27.25 0.65
C CYS A 301 0.64 -26.56 0.85
N VAL A 302 0.70 -25.22 0.85
CA VAL A 302 1.93 -24.44 1.06
C VAL A 302 1.80 -23.54 2.29
N VAL A 303 2.92 -23.27 2.95
CA VAL A 303 2.97 -22.38 4.13
C VAL A 303 3.76 -21.09 3.87
N GLU A 304 4.58 -21.07 2.83
CA GLU A 304 5.40 -19.92 2.48
C GLU A 304 4.54 -18.79 1.88
N LYS A 305 4.66 -17.58 2.44
CA LYS A 305 3.82 -16.42 2.07
C LYS A 305 3.83 -16.08 0.59
N GLN A 306 5.00 -16.15 -0.06
CA GLN A 306 5.12 -15.86 -1.49
C GLN A 306 4.41 -16.94 -2.32
N LEU A 307 4.55 -18.21 -1.93
CA LEU A 307 3.92 -19.33 -2.63
C LEU A 307 2.41 -19.40 -2.39
N LEU A 308 1.92 -18.96 -1.23
CA LEU A 308 0.48 -18.87 -0.93
C LEU A 308 -0.27 -18.03 -1.98
N LYS A 309 0.34 -16.93 -2.45
CA LYS A 309 -0.25 -16.05 -3.47
C LYS A 309 -0.31 -16.72 -4.86
N LEU A 310 0.58 -17.68 -5.13
CA LEU A 310 0.83 -18.21 -6.47
C LEU A 310 0.27 -19.63 -6.66
N CYS A 311 0.33 -20.47 -5.63
CA CYS A 311 0.06 -21.89 -5.72
C CYS A 311 -1.43 -22.22 -5.90
N HIS A 312 -1.69 -23.21 -6.73
CA HIS A 312 -2.94 -23.96 -6.75
C HIS A 312 -2.61 -25.42 -6.48
N CYS A 313 -3.10 -25.99 -5.39
CA CYS A 313 -2.74 -27.34 -4.98
C CYS A 313 -3.27 -28.37 -5.97
N ILE A 314 -2.39 -29.29 -6.36
CA ILE A 314 -2.76 -30.51 -7.08
C ILE A 314 -3.25 -31.46 -5.99
N ASN A 315 -4.52 -31.87 -6.08
CA ASN A 315 -5.08 -32.89 -5.18
C ASN A 315 -4.29 -34.20 -5.25
#